data_AF-T1AVD1-F1
#
_entry.id   AF-T1AVD1-F1
#
_cell.length_a   1.000
_cell.length_b   1.000
_cell.length_c   1.000
_cell.angle_alpha   90.00
_cell.angle_beta   90.00
_cell.angle_gamma   90.00
#
_symmetry.space_group_name_H-M   'P 1'
#
loop_
_entity.id
_entity.type
_entity.pdbx_description
1 polymer ?
#
loop_
_entity_poly.entity_id
_entity_poly.type
_entity_poly.pdbx_seq_one_letter_code
_entity_poly.pdbx_strand_id
1 'polypeptide(L)'
;YWDAAHVRLREEIYYPIPSASAAVERYLAGDLDLVNTPAFPPSDAGWLRRTLGAQVRVAPMYGTAFLGMLLHEKPFDNRDLRLALTLSLNRRVLDDKLMQGMDAPAHSLFPPLPHFTRQSPAWAHWPMAKRLAVARRLYHAAGYSRAHPLRVKLLYMTEG
;
A
#
# COMPACT_ATOMS: atom_id res chain seq x y z
N TYR A 1 16.66 -31.21 8.93
CA TYR A 1 17.05 -30.29 7.84
C TYR A 1 18.35 -30.81 7.22
N TRP A 2 18.45 -30.88 5.88
CA TRP A 2 19.57 -31.53 5.18
C TRP A 2 20.89 -30.76 5.29
N ASP A 3 20.82 -29.45 5.52
CA ASP A 3 21.99 -28.56 5.62
C ASP A 3 22.20 -28.04 7.05
N ALA A 4 21.87 -28.87 8.06
CA ALA A 4 21.92 -28.50 9.48
C ALA A 4 23.31 -28.03 9.94
N ALA A 5 24.39 -28.51 9.32
CA ALA A 5 25.76 -28.11 9.62
C ALA A 5 26.03 -26.60 9.37
N HIS A 6 25.23 -25.95 8.52
CA HIS A 6 25.36 -24.51 8.22
C HIS A 6 24.37 -23.63 8.98
N VAL A 7 23.47 -24.21 9.78
CA VAL A 7 22.55 -23.44 10.63
C VAL A 7 23.32 -22.87 11.83
N ARG A 8 23.20 -21.55 12.05
CA ARG A 8 23.83 -20.83 13.17
C ARG A 8 22.82 -20.34 14.20
N LEU A 9 21.61 -20.00 13.75
CA LEU A 9 20.50 -19.63 14.61
C LEU A 9 19.98 -20.88 15.33
N ARG A 10 19.93 -20.83 16.67
CA ARG A 10 19.50 -21.98 17.48
C ARG A 10 18.03 -21.93 17.83
N GLU A 11 17.51 -20.72 18.03
CA GLU A 11 16.13 -20.46 18.43
C GLU A 11 15.70 -19.12 17.83
N GLU A 12 14.41 -19.04 17.52
CA GLU A 12 13.74 -17.82 17.05
C GLU A 12 12.40 -17.72 17.77
N ILE A 13 12.13 -16.57 18.39
CA ILE A 13 10.88 -16.31 19.09
C ILE A 13 10.10 -15.26 18.31
N TYR A 14 8.94 -15.66 17.77
CA TYR A 14 8.03 -14.74 17.09
C TYR A 14 7.00 -14.19 18.06
N TYR A 15 6.98 -12.86 18.21
CA TYR A 15 5.94 -12.17 18.97
C TYR A 15 4.87 -11.61 18.03
N PRO A 16 3.58 -11.97 18.19
CA PRO A 16 2.49 -11.39 17.41
C PRO A 16 2.14 -10.00 17.95
N ILE A 17 2.99 -9.02 17.68
CA ILE A 17 2.78 -7.61 18.08
C ILE A 17 1.93 -6.95 17.00
N PRO A 18 0.72 -6.44 17.34
CA PRO A 18 -0.27 -6.09 16.33
C PRO A 18 -0.09 -4.68 15.74
N SER A 19 0.70 -3.80 16.35
CA SER A 19 0.99 -2.46 15.86
C SER A 19 2.49 -2.20 15.70
N ALA A 20 2.84 -1.46 14.66
CA ALA A 20 4.24 -1.14 14.38
C ALA A 20 4.87 -0.26 15.46
N SER A 21 4.10 0.65 16.06
CA SER A 21 4.56 1.52 17.16
C SER A 21 4.96 0.71 18.40
N ALA A 22 4.13 -0.26 18.82
CA ALA A 22 4.47 -1.12 19.96
C ALA A 22 5.72 -1.97 19.69
N ALA A 23 5.90 -2.41 18.44
CA ALA A 23 7.09 -3.16 18.06
C ALA A 23 8.36 -2.28 18.11
N VAL A 24 8.29 -1.02 17.68
CA VAL A 24 9.38 -0.05 17.81
C VAL A 24 9.73 0.19 19.29
N GLU A 25 8.75 0.39 20.16
CA GLU A 25 8.98 0.60 21.59
C GLU A 25 9.71 -0.58 22.23
N ARG A 26 9.28 -1.81 21.92
CA ARG A 26 9.93 -3.03 22.41
C ARG A 26 11.33 -3.22 21.84
N TYR A 27 11.57 -2.86 20.58
CA TYR A 27 12.91 -2.84 20.02
C TYR A 27 13.82 -1.86 20.75
N LEU A 28 13.35 -0.64 21.00
CA LEU A 28 14.10 0.38 21.74
C LEU A 28 14.36 -0.02 23.21
N ALA A 29 13.48 -0.83 23.80
CA ALA A 29 13.66 -1.41 25.12
C ALA A 29 14.66 -2.59 25.16
N GLY A 30 15.06 -3.11 24.00
CA GLY A 30 15.93 -4.30 23.89
C GLY A 30 15.20 -5.63 23.99
N ASP A 31 13.87 -5.65 23.94
CA ASP A 31 13.06 -6.87 23.96
C ASP A 31 13.06 -7.62 22.62
N LEU A 32 13.40 -6.92 21.53
CA LEU A 32 13.38 -7.46 20.17
C LEU A 32 14.72 -7.19 19.50
N ASP A 33 15.27 -8.22 18.85
CA ASP A 33 16.48 -8.09 18.02
C ASP A 33 16.17 -7.58 16.60
N LEU A 34 14.93 -7.81 16.15
CA LEU A 34 14.47 -7.47 14.80
C LEU A 34 12.99 -7.07 14.84
N VAL A 35 12.65 -5.98 14.14
CA VAL A 35 11.26 -5.64 13.82
C VAL A 35 11.10 -5.64 12.31
N ASN A 36 10.08 -6.35 11.83
CA ASN A 36 9.81 -6.48 10.42
C ASN A 36 8.29 -6.53 10.15
N THR A 37 7.84 -5.85 9.10
CA THR A 37 6.52 -5.96 8.47
C THR A 37 5.27 -5.69 9.35
N PRO A 38 4.84 -4.41 9.51
CA PRO A 38 5.58 -3.19 9.22
C PRO A 38 6.65 -2.95 10.30
N ALA A 39 7.84 -2.53 9.89
CA ALA A 39 8.95 -2.32 10.82
C ALA A 39 8.73 -1.11 11.76
N PHE A 40 8.06 -0.08 11.24
CA PHE A 40 7.71 1.15 11.96
C PHE A 40 6.65 1.94 11.16
N PRO A 41 5.87 2.82 11.80
CA PRO A 41 4.98 3.74 11.10
C PRO A 41 5.76 4.66 10.14
N PRO A 42 5.29 4.92 8.92
CA PRO A 42 6.00 5.78 7.97
C PRO A 42 6.38 7.16 8.51
N SER A 43 5.55 7.75 9.36
CA SER A 43 5.80 9.03 10.04
C SER A 43 7.05 9.01 10.93
N ASP A 44 7.43 7.84 11.43
CA ASP A 44 8.55 7.68 12.37
C ASP A 44 9.90 7.54 11.67
N ALA A 45 9.90 7.28 10.37
CA ALA A 45 11.11 7.06 9.57
C ALA A 45 12.17 8.16 9.77
N GLY A 46 11.73 9.42 9.85
CA GLY A 46 12.63 10.56 9.96
C GLY A 46 13.40 10.59 11.28
N TRP A 47 12.74 10.34 12.42
CA TRP A 47 13.43 10.36 13.71
C TRP A 47 14.16 9.05 13.98
N LEU A 48 13.59 7.90 13.58
CA LEU A 48 14.25 6.60 13.71
C LEU A 48 15.60 6.60 12.99
N ARG A 49 15.67 7.15 11.77
CA ARG A 49 16.94 7.27 11.02
C ARG A 49 17.96 8.15 11.74
N ARG A 50 17.52 9.21 12.42
CA ARG A 50 18.43 10.08 13.21
C ARG A 50 18.93 9.38 14.47
N THR A 51 18.09 8.58 15.12
CA THR A 51 18.41 7.94 16.40
C THR A 51 19.18 6.63 16.22
N LEU A 52 18.76 5.78 15.28
CA LEU A 52 19.25 4.41 15.12
C LEU A 52 20.19 4.24 13.91
N GLY A 53 20.29 5.26 13.05
CA GLY A 53 21.22 5.28 11.92
C GLY A 53 21.07 4.05 11.01
N ALA A 54 22.16 3.29 10.88
CA ALA A 54 22.26 2.14 9.98
C ALA A 54 21.33 0.96 10.36
N GLN A 55 20.78 0.94 11.57
CA GLN A 55 19.80 -0.09 11.96
C GLN A 55 18.47 0.09 11.20
N VAL A 56 18.14 1.32 10.76
CA VAL A 56 16.93 1.58 9.98
C VAL A 56 17.19 1.25 8.51
N ARG A 57 16.69 0.09 8.07
CA ARG A 57 16.85 -0.38 6.70
C ARG A 57 15.53 -0.28 5.95
N VAL A 58 15.49 0.59 4.95
CA VAL A 58 14.38 0.66 3.96
C VAL A 58 14.94 0.20 2.63
N ALA A 59 14.33 -0.84 2.06
CA ALA A 59 14.73 -1.44 0.80
C ALA A 59 13.50 -1.65 -0.10
N PRO A 60 13.67 -1.67 -1.44
CA PRO A 60 12.59 -1.98 -2.34
C PRO A 60 11.98 -3.35 -2.05
N MET A 61 10.65 -3.42 -2.04
CA MET A 61 9.89 -4.66 -1.92
C MET A 61 9.03 -4.84 -3.18
N TYR A 62 8.99 -6.07 -3.72
CA TYR A 62 8.08 -6.41 -4.81
C TYR A 62 6.66 -6.62 -4.27
N GLY A 63 5.99 -5.51 -3.98
CA GLY A 63 4.60 -5.47 -3.55
C GLY A 63 3.81 -4.39 -4.30
N THR A 64 2.48 -4.50 -4.30
CA THR A 64 1.59 -3.44 -4.77
C THR A 64 0.38 -3.40 -3.87
N ALA A 65 0.20 -2.28 -3.18
CA ALA A 65 -1.02 -1.99 -2.44
C ALA A 65 -2.12 -1.54 -3.40
N PHE A 66 -3.32 -2.12 -3.27
CA PHE A 66 -4.47 -1.73 -4.07
C PHE A 66 -5.77 -1.86 -3.26
N LEU A 67 -6.77 -1.06 -3.65
CA LEU A 67 -8.13 -1.22 -3.16
C LEU A 67 -8.85 -2.25 -4.03
N GLY A 68 -9.16 -3.39 -3.43
CA GLY A 68 -9.97 -4.43 -4.08
C GLY A 68 -11.42 -3.98 -4.28
N MET A 69 -11.98 -4.32 -5.43
CA MET A 69 -13.41 -4.14 -5.73
C MET A 69 -14.01 -5.52 -6.00
N LEU A 70 -15.13 -5.84 -5.35
CA LEU A 70 -15.80 -7.14 -5.51
C LEU A 70 -16.46 -7.22 -6.89
N LEU A 71 -15.76 -7.76 -7.88
CA LEU A 71 -16.15 -7.69 -9.30
C LEU A 71 -17.46 -8.40 -9.64
N HIS A 72 -17.95 -9.27 -8.77
CA HIS A 72 -19.19 -10.04 -8.95
C HIS A 72 -20.37 -9.48 -8.14
N GLU A 73 -20.13 -8.44 -7.34
CA GLU A 73 -21.12 -7.85 -6.44
C GLU A 73 -21.47 -6.43 -6.89
N LYS A 74 -22.76 -6.08 -6.81
CA LYS A 74 -23.17 -4.69 -7.02
C LYS A 74 -22.58 -3.79 -5.94
N PRO A 75 -22.15 -2.56 -6.27
CA PRO A 75 -22.21 -1.94 -7.60
C PRO A 75 -20.92 -2.11 -8.42
N PHE A 76 -19.99 -2.94 -7.94
CA PHE A 76 -18.66 -3.10 -8.53
C PHE A 76 -18.62 -4.09 -9.69
N ASP A 77 -19.71 -4.79 -10.01
CA ASP A 77 -19.94 -5.47 -11.28
C ASP A 77 -19.87 -4.51 -12.48
N ASN A 78 -20.24 -3.24 -12.30
CA ASN A 78 -20.15 -2.18 -13.30
C ASN A 78 -18.69 -1.74 -13.58
N ARG A 79 -18.19 -2.06 -14.78
CA ARG A 79 -16.83 -1.68 -15.24
C ARG A 79 -16.58 -0.18 -15.24
N ASP A 80 -17.55 0.61 -15.69
CA ASP A 80 -17.39 2.07 -15.81
C ASP A 80 -17.31 2.72 -14.43
N LEU A 81 -18.05 2.20 -13.46
CA LEU A 81 -17.91 2.63 -12.07
C LEU A 81 -16.50 2.35 -11.53
N ARG A 82 -15.98 1.13 -11.74
CA ARG A 82 -14.62 0.76 -11.31
C ARG A 82 -13.56 1.67 -11.94
N LEU A 83 -13.71 1.97 -13.23
CA LEU A 83 -12.80 2.87 -13.94
C LEU A 83 -12.92 4.31 -13.42
N ALA A 84 -14.14 4.79 -13.14
CA ALA A 84 -14.36 6.11 -12.56
C ALA A 84 -13.61 6.28 -11.23
N LEU A 85 -13.72 5.31 -10.33
CA LEU A 85 -13.03 5.30 -9.04
C LEU A 85 -11.50 5.20 -9.22
N THR A 86 -11.04 4.38 -10.15
CA THR A 86 -9.60 4.23 -10.44
C THR A 86 -8.97 5.54 -10.94
N LEU A 87 -9.70 6.26 -11.81
CA LEU A 87 -9.26 7.52 -12.40
C LEU A 87 -9.27 8.66 -11.39
N SER A 88 -10.18 8.65 -10.40
CA SER A 88 -10.31 9.71 -9.40
C SER A 88 -9.21 9.69 -8.33
N LEU A 89 -8.56 8.54 -8.10
CA LEU A 89 -7.53 8.39 -7.08
C LEU A 89 -6.23 9.16 -7.40
N ASN A 90 -5.88 10.11 -6.52
CA ASN A 90 -4.60 10.79 -6.56
C ASN A 90 -3.53 9.98 -5.80
N ARG A 91 -2.88 9.06 -6.53
CA ARG A 91 -1.88 8.13 -5.97
C ARG A 91 -0.67 8.84 -5.37
N ARG A 92 -0.24 9.95 -5.95
CA ARG A 92 0.89 10.74 -5.43
C ARG A 92 0.56 11.35 -4.08
N VAL A 93 -0.63 11.96 -3.96
CA VAL A 93 -1.07 12.52 -2.68
C VAL A 93 -1.24 11.42 -1.61
N LEU A 94 -1.69 10.23 -1.98
CA LEU A 94 -1.78 9.10 -1.03
C LEU A 94 -0.40 8.68 -0.53
N ASP A 95 0.56 8.50 -1.43
CA ASP A 95 1.94 8.16 -1.09
C ASP A 95 2.62 9.24 -0.22
N ASP A 96 2.54 10.51 -0.65
CA ASP A 96 3.11 11.64 0.09
C ASP A 96 2.54 11.75 1.51
N LYS A 97 1.23 11.50 1.67
CA LYS A 97 0.53 11.69 2.96
C LYS A 97 0.61 10.48 3.88
N LEU A 98 0.53 9.27 3.33
CA LEU A 98 0.44 8.03 4.13
C LEU A 98 1.80 7.37 4.29
N MET A 99 2.57 7.32 3.21
CA MET A 99 3.83 6.56 3.15
C MET A 99 5.07 7.46 3.23
N GLN A 100 4.89 8.78 3.37
CA GLN A 100 5.96 9.77 3.41
C GLN A 100 6.88 9.70 2.17
N GLY A 101 6.31 9.35 1.01
CA GLY A 101 7.06 9.19 -0.25
C GLY A 101 8.01 8.00 -0.28
N MET A 102 7.83 7.02 0.62
CA MET A 102 8.61 5.78 0.61
C MET A 102 8.07 4.75 -0.39
N ASP A 103 6.83 4.92 -0.86
CA ASP A 103 6.24 4.10 -1.91
C ASP A 103 6.37 4.78 -3.28
N ALA A 104 5.89 4.10 -4.32
CA ALA A 104 5.78 4.65 -5.66
C ALA A 104 4.34 4.52 -6.18
N PRO A 105 3.76 5.57 -6.81
CA PRO A 105 2.44 5.49 -7.41
C PRO A 105 2.28 4.33 -8.40
N ALA A 106 1.41 3.37 -8.07
CA ALA A 106 1.17 2.17 -8.88
C ALA A 106 0.07 2.37 -9.93
N HIS A 107 0.39 2.07 -11.20
CA HIS A 107 -0.55 2.09 -12.35
C HIS A 107 -0.76 0.72 -12.98
N SER A 108 -0.13 -0.30 -12.41
CA SER A 108 -0.24 -1.71 -12.78
C SER A 108 -0.28 -2.54 -11.51
N LEU A 109 -0.82 -3.75 -11.59
CA LEU A 109 -0.80 -4.68 -10.47
C LEU A 109 0.60 -5.26 -10.21
N PHE A 110 1.41 -5.36 -11.26
CA PHE A 110 2.76 -5.90 -11.15
C PHE A 110 3.79 -4.77 -10.95
N PRO A 111 4.67 -4.88 -9.94
CA PRO A 111 5.79 -3.98 -9.77
C PRO A 111 6.80 -4.14 -10.94
N PRO A 112 7.79 -3.23 -11.08
CA PRO A 112 8.86 -3.39 -12.06
C PRO A 112 9.72 -4.61 -11.70
N LEU A 113 9.47 -5.74 -12.36
CA LEU A 113 10.20 -6.99 -12.17
C LEU A 113 11.26 -7.17 -13.26
N PRO A 114 12.42 -7.78 -12.95
CA PRO A 114 13.39 -8.18 -13.96
C PRO A 114 12.73 -9.02 -15.05
N HIS A 115 13.05 -8.73 -16.32
CA HIS A 115 12.51 -9.44 -17.49
C HIS A 115 10.99 -9.36 -17.68
N PHE A 116 10.30 -8.41 -17.03
CA PHE A 116 8.87 -8.21 -17.18
C PHE A 116 8.54 -6.82 -17.74
N THR A 117 7.88 -6.77 -18.90
CA THR A 117 7.37 -5.52 -19.46
C THR A 117 6.02 -5.19 -18.85
N ARG A 118 6.03 -4.27 -17.89
CA ARG A 118 4.81 -3.82 -17.20
C ARG A 118 3.86 -3.10 -18.16
N GLN A 119 2.61 -3.54 -18.18
CA GLN A 119 1.53 -2.83 -18.85
C GLN A 119 1.17 -1.57 -18.06
N SER A 120 1.15 -0.42 -18.74
CA SER A 120 0.71 0.86 -18.19
C SER A 120 -0.48 1.39 -18.99
N PRO A 121 -1.61 1.69 -18.35
CA PRO A 121 -2.76 2.23 -19.05
C PRO A 121 -2.48 3.64 -19.56
N ALA A 122 -3.03 3.99 -20.72
CA ALA A 122 -2.83 5.31 -21.33
C ALA A 122 -3.18 6.49 -20.38
N TRP A 123 -4.17 6.31 -19.50
CA TRP A 123 -4.58 7.33 -18.53
C TRP A 123 -3.56 7.60 -17.42
N ALA A 124 -2.56 6.73 -17.22
CA ALA A 124 -1.51 6.94 -16.22
C ALA A 124 -0.73 8.25 -16.45
N HIS A 125 -0.60 8.64 -17.72
CA HIS A 125 0.12 9.85 -18.14
C HIS A 125 -0.80 11.05 -18.34
N TRP A 126 -2.11 10.91 -18.11
CA TRP A 126 -3.03 12.03 -18.27
C TRP A 126 -2.91 13.02 -17.10
N PRO A 127 -3.06 14.33 -17.38
CA PRO A 127 -3.24 15.31 -16.31
C PRO A 127 -4.42 14.94 -15.42
N MET A 128 -4.30 15.22 -14.12
CA MET A 128 -5.34 14.88 -13.13
C MET A 128 -6.70 15.46 -13.51
N ALA A 129 -6.75 16.70 -14.02
CA ALA A 129 -7.98 17.34 -14.47
C ALA A 129 -8.71 16.52 -15.55
N LYS A 130 -7.98 15.96 -16.53
CA LYS A 130 -8.52 15.09 -17.57
C LYS A 130 -9.05 13.78 -16.99
N ARG A 131 -8.29 13.16 -16.08
CA ARG A 131 -8.72 11.93 -15.39
C ARG A 131 -10.02 12.16 -14.62
N LEU A 132 -10.12 13.26 -13.88
CA LEU A 132 -11.32 13.63 -13.11
C LEU A 132 -12.53 13.93 -14.02
N ALA A 133 -12.33 14.56 -15.17
CA ALA A 133 -13.40 14.81 -16.12
C ALA A 133 -14.00 13.50 -16.66
N VAL A 134 -13.14 12.55 -17.06
CA VAL A 134 -13.57 11.23 -17.52
C VAL A 134 -14.20 10.44 -16.37
N ALA A 135 -13.61 10.48 -15.17
CA ALA A 135 -14.16 9.83 -13.99
C ALA A 135 -15.59 10.30 -13.68
N ARG A 136 -15.84 11.62 -13.69
CA ARG A 136 -17.18 12.18 -13.46
C ARG A 136 -18.18 11.70 -14.51
N ARG A 137 -17.80 11.69 -15.79
CA ARG A 137 -18.68 11.19 -16.87
C ARG A 137 -19.07 9.72 -16.64
N LEU A 138 -18.10 8.87 -16.34
CA LEU A 138 -18.33 7.44 -16.09
C LEU A 138 -19.14 7.20 -14.80
N TYR A 139 -18.89 7.98 -13.77
CA TYR A 139 -19.63 7.95 -12.50
C TYR A 139 -21.11 8.30 -12.71
N HIS A 140 -21.40 9.33 -13.51
CA HIS A 140 -22.76 9.68 -13.93
C HIS A 140 -23.41 8.60 -14.79
N ALA A 141 -22.68 8.03 -15.76
CA ALA A 141 -23.19 6.94 -16.58
C ALA A 141 -23.52 5.68 -15.75
N ALA A 142 -22.81 5.47 -14.64
CA ALA A 142 -23.10 4.42 -13.67
C ALA A 142 -24.28 4.73 -12.73
N GLY A 143 -24.96 5.86 -12.90
CA GLY A 143 -26.15 6.24 -12.13
C GLY A 143 -25.86 7.08 -10.87
N TYR A 144 -24.61 7.48 -10.64
CA TYR A 144 -24.24 8.23 -9.44
C TYR A 144 -24.03 9.72 -9.72
N SER A 145 -24.32 10.56 -8.72
CA SER A 145 -24.17 12.01 -8.83
C SER A 145 -23.95 12.63 -7.45
N ARG A 146 -23.90 13.97 -7.38
CA ARG A 146 -23.90 14.67 -6.09
C ARG A 146 -25.23 14.50 -5.34
N ALA A 147 -26.35 14.44 -6.05
CA ALA A 147 -27.68 14.21 -5.47
C ALA A 147 -27.90 12.73 -5.09
N HIS A 148 -27.26 11.81 -5.81
CA HIS A 148 -27.30 10.37 -5.54
C HIS A 148 -25.87 9.80 -5.41
N PRO A 149 -25.19 10.02 -4.28
CA PRO A 149 -23.80 9.61 -4.13
C PRO A 149 -23.67 8.10 -3.93
N LEU A 150 -22.62 7.52 -4.52
CA LEU A 150 -22.16 6.16 -4.22
C LEU A 150 -21.79 6.06 -2.74
N ARG A 151 -22.35 5.06 -2.06
CA ARG A 151 -21.98 4.69 -0.69
C ARG A 151 -21.46 3.26 -0.71
N VAL A 152 -20.23 3.07 -0.23
CA VAL A 152 -19.58 1.76 -0.15
C VAL A 152 -18.89 1.61 1.18
N LYS A 153 -18.68 0.37 1.61
CA LYS A 153 -17.86 0.03 2.77
C LYS A 153 -16.44 -0.23 2.29
N LEU A 154 -15.48 0.45 2.89
CA LEU A 154 -14.06 0.13 2.73
C LEU A 154 -13.67 -0.79 3.87
N LEU A 155 -13.37 -2.05 3.53
CA LEU A 155 -12.78 -2.99 4.46
C LEU A 155 -11.27 -2.84 4.40
N TYR A 156 -10.66 -2.70 5.56
CA TYR A 156 -9.21 -2.65 5.73
C TYR A 156 -8.85 -3.40 7.00
N MET A 157 -7.62 -3.92 7.06
CA MET A 157 -7.11 -4.51 8.28
C MET A 157 -6.74 -3.37 9.22
N THR A 158 -7.32 -3.36 10.43
CA THR A 158 -6.83 -2.50 11.51
C THR A 158 -5.57 -3.13 12.07
N GLU A 159 -4.52 -2.34 12.28
CA GLU A 159 -3.50 -2.71 13.25
C GLU A 159 -4.23 -2.88 14.60
N GLY A 160 -4.12 -4.07 15.20
CA GLY A 160 -4.76 -4.38 16.47
C GLY A 160 -4.05 -3.77 17.66
#